data_AF-A0A3R6WZ21-F1
#
_entry.id   AF-A0A3R6WZ21-F1
#
_cell.length_a   1.000
_cell.length_b   1.000
_cell.length_c   1.000
_cell.angle_alpha   90.00
_cell.angle_beta   90.00
_cell.angle_gamma   90.00
#
_symmetry.space_group_name_H-M   'P 1'
#
loop_
_entity.id
_entity.type
_entity.pdbx_description
1 polymer ?
#
loop_
_entity_poly.entity_id
_entity_poly.type
_entity_poly.pdbx_seq_one_letter_code
_entity_poly.pdbx_strand_id
1 'polypeptide(L)'
;MKKKFTALQKDIEDQKEEIRSLQEKGKELYENIKGLEKDIQGHKKEIREREETIQDKEKRIYDLKKKNQELEKFKFVLDYKIKELKRQIEPRENEIADMKLQIEEMDQELEHYHKSNAALDLMIGELTLKMDGMQKDINHQSLEIKTMRQFIRQFQSDLHDSAQLLEKKKALKASVIALYKKYETGKIVTEVASDVDAQQEYNRQREYLEKEVESMKSKLVKGLKINHSEMMRLKRENAILTVQVNDLRREFHAVKSSQSEVNDLKNKHRDKRSMDEREMELRRESELQKVLM
;
A
#
# COMPACT_ATOMS: atom_id res chain seq x y z
N MET A 1 -11.36 133.58 3.15
CA MET A 1 -10.24 132.75 3.66
C MET A 1 -10.66 131.55 4.49
N LYS A 2 -11.70 131.62 5.37
CA LYS A 2 -12.13 130.49 6.21
C LYS A 2 -12.51 129.18 5.47
N LYS A 3 -13.24 129.25 4.35
CA LYS A 3 -13.68 128.04 3.59
C LYS A 3 -12.54 127.22 2.96
N LYS A 4 -11.48 127.88 2.45
CA LYS A 4 -10.29 127.20 1.88
C LYS A 4 -9.48 126.51 2.98
N PHE A 5 -9.40 127.11 4.16
CA PHE A 5 -8.72 126.52 5.31
C PHE A 5 -9.43 125.24 5.79
N THR A 6 -10.76 125.26 5.94
CA THR A 6 -11.55 124.07 6.27
C THR A 6 -11.49 122.97 5.22
N ALA A 7 -11.38 123.32 3.93
CA ALA A 7 -11.21 122.31 2.85
C ALA A 7 -9.84 121.64 2.93
N LEU A 8 -8.76 122.42 3.08
CA LEU A 8 -7.41 121.89 3.30
C LEU A 8 -7.31 121.04 4.57
N GLN A 9 -8.02 121.44 5.64
CA GLN A 9 -8.03 120.70 6.90
C GLN A 9 -8.74 119.34 6.76
N LYS A 10 -9.83 119.29 5.98
CA LYS A 10 -10.51 118.04 5.61
C LYS A 10 -9.63 117.15 4.71
N ASP A 11 -8.99 117.71 3.68
CA ASP A 11 -8.06 116.95 2.81
C ASP A 11 -6.88 116.37 3.60
N ILE A 12 -6.35 117.09 4.60
CA ILE A 12 -5.31 116.58 5.52
C ILE A 12 -5.85 115.41 6.37
N GLU A 13 -7.11 115.47 6.77
CA GLU A 13 -7.76 114.42 7.57
C GLU A 13 -8.00 113.16 6.73
N ASP A 14 -8.52 113.33 5.51
CA ASP A 14 -8.72 112.26 4.52
C ASP A 14 -7.38 111.59 4.14
N GLN A 15 -6.32 112.38 3.89
CA GLN A 15 -4.97 111.84 3.64
C GLN A 15 -4.39 111.08 4.85
N LYS A 16 -4.63 111.55 6.08
CA LYS A 16 -4.22 110.82 7.29
C LYS A 16 -4.96 109.50 7.45
N GLU A 17 -6.22 109.44 7.05
CA GLU A 17 -7.02 108.22 7.06
C GLU A 17 -6.57 107.22 5.98
N GLU A 18 -6.24 107.72 4.79
CA GLU A 18 -5.65 106.92 3.71
C GLU A 18 -4.26 106.36 4.09
N ILE A 19 -3.40 107.19 4.71
CA ILE A 19 -2.11 106.74 5.26
C ILE A 19 -2.31 105.64 6.31
N ARG A 20 -3.31 105.77 7.19
CA ARG A 20 -3.63 104.73 8.18
C ARG A 20 -4.09 103.43 7.53
N SER A 21 -4.98 103.50 6.53
CA SER A 21 -5.43 102.32 5.79
C SER A 21 -4.27 101.62 5.05
N LEU A 22 -3.37 102.38 4.42
CA LEU A 22 -2.19 101.84 3.77
C LEU A 22 -1.21 101.20 4.77
N GLN A 23 -1.06 101.79 5.97
CA GLN A 23 -0.26 101.20 7.04
C GLN A 23 -0.86 99.89 7.57
N GLU A 24 -2.19 99.78 7.71
CA GLU A 24 -2.85 98.52 8.08
C GLU A 24 -2.66 97.45 7.01
N LYS A 25 -2.91 97.77 5.73
CA LYS A 25 -2.65 96.84 4.61
C LYS A 25 -1.17 96.43 4.54
N GLY A 26 -0.26 97.35 4.83
CA GLY A 26 1.17 97.05 4.91
C GLY A 26 1.49 96.04 6.02
N LYS A 27 0.83 96.14 7.18
CA LYS A 27 0.97 95.16 8.27
C LYS A 27 0.39 93.81 7.88
N GLU A 28 -0.81 93.77 7.30
CA GLU A 28 -1.44 92.52 6.83
C GLU A 28 -0.57 91.79 5.79
N LEU A 29 -0.04 92.51 4.80
CA LEU A 29 0.87 91.95 3.81
C LEU A 29 2.15 91.40 4.45
N TYR A 30 2.71 92.10 5.45
CA TYR A 30 3.88 91.63 6.17
C TYR A 30 3.61 90.34 6.97
N GLU A 31 2.46 90.25 7.63
CA GLU A 31 2.02 89.03 8.32
C GLU A 31 1.80 87.87 7.34
N ASN A 32 1.20 88.13 6.18
CA ASN A 32 1.01 87.13 5.12
C ASN A 32 2.34 86.64 4.56
N ILE A 33 3.30 87.53 4.29
CA ILE A 33 4.65 87.14 3.85
C ILE A 33 5.31 86.25 4.89
N LYS A 34 5.24 86.62 6.17
CA LYS A 34 5.80 85.82 7.28
C LYS A 34 5.13 84.45 7.41
N GLY A 35 3.82 84.37 7.18
CA GLY A 35 3.09 83.10 7.13
C GLY A 35 3.57 82.21 5.99
N LEU A 36 3.63 82.74 4.77
CA LEU A 36 4.10 82.03 3.58
C LEU A 36 5.56 81.57 3.72
N GLU A 37 6.43 82.39 4.32
CA GLU A 37 7.82 82.00 4.60
C GLU A 37 7.90 80.79 5.55
N LYS A 38 7.03 80.72 6.56
CA LYS A 38 6.94 79.59 7.47
C LYS A 38 6.42 78.33 6.76
N ASP A 39 5.42 78.48 5.90
CA ASP A 39 4.87 77.36 5.11
C ASP A 39 5.92 76.82 4.12
N ILE A 40 6.69 77.70 3.48
CA ILE A 40 7.82 77.30 2.62
C ILE A 40 8.86 76.52 3.41
N GLN A 41 9.19 76.92 4.64
CA GLN A 41 10.09 76.15 5.50
C GLN A 41 9.50 74.79 5.88
N GLY A 42 8.21 74.73 6.19
CA GLY A 42 7.48 73.49 6.47
C GLY A 42 7.54 72.51 5.30
N HIS A 43 7.17 72.97 4.10
CA HIS A 43 7.23 72.16 2.89
C HIS A 43 8.66 71.71 2.54
N LYS A 44 9.67 72.57 2.73
CA LYS A 44 11.07 72.16 2.54
C LYS A 44 11.48 71.02 3.47
N LYS A 45 11.00 71.04 4.72
CA LYS A 45 11.26 69.95 5.67
C LYS A 45 10.56 68.65 5.25
N GLU A 46 9.29 68.74 4.87
CA GLU A 46 8.52 67.59 4.40
C GLU A 46 9.13 66.95 3.14
N ILE A 47 9.62 67.77 2.19
CA ILE A 47 10.32 67.27 1.00
C ILE A 47 11.55 66.45 1.40
N ARG A 48 12.36 66.94 2.35
CA ARG A 48 13.54 66.20 2.83
C ARG A 48 13.18 64.87 3.49
N GLU A 49 12.14 64.85 4.34
CA GLU A 49 11.68 63.62 5.00
C GLU A 49 11.15 62.59 3.97
N ARG A 50 10.48 63.07 2.91
CA ARG A 50 10.03 62.23 1.79
C ARG A 50 11.21 61.72 0.96
N GLU A 51 12.22 62.55 0.69
CA GLU A 51 13.44 62.15 -0.02
C GLU A 51 14.19 61.04 0.72
N GLU A 52 14.33 61.15 2.05
CA GLU A 52 14.94 60.12 2.89
C GLU A 52 14.14 58.80 2.84
N THR A 53 12.81 58.89 2.94
CA THR A 53 11.92 57.73 2.82
C THR A 53 12.02 57.06 1.44
N ILE A 54 12.15 57.86 0.36
CA ILE A 54 12.34 57.34 -0.99
C ILE A 54 13.68 56.59 -1.07
N GLN A 55 14.75 57.17 -0.54
CA GLN A 55 16.08 56.56 -0.55
C GLN A 55 16.11 55.21 0.18
N ASP A 56 15.42 55.09 1.31
CA ASP A 56 15.32 53.81 2.03
C ASP A 56 14.50 52.76 1.27
N LYS A 57 13.41 53.18 0.62
CA LYS A 57 12.63 52.29 -0.26
C LYS A 57 13.45 51.83 -1.46
N GLU A 58 14.25 52.71 -2.05
CA GLU A 58 15.14 52.36 -3.17
C GLU A 58 16.20 51.34 -2.76
N LYS A 59 16.84 51.53 -1.59
CA LYS A 59 17.76 50.51 -1.02
C LYS A 59 17.05 49.18 -0.82
N ARG A 60 15.83 49.19 -0.27
CA ARG A 60 15.05 47.96 -0.07
C ARG A 60 14.71 47.26 -1.39
N ILE A 61 14.35 48.02 -2.42
CA ILE A 61 14.09 47.49 -3.77
C ILE A 61 15.35 46.85 -4.34
N TYR A 62 16.52 47.48 -4.14
CA TYR A 62 17.80 46.94 -4.59
C TYR A 62 18.10 45.58 -3.93
N ASP A 63 17.97 45.47 -2.61
CA ASP A 63 18.18 44.22 -1.88
C ASP A 63 17.22 43.12 -2.32
N LEU A 64 15.94 43.46 -2.53
CA LEU A 64 14.94 42.52 -3.03
C LEU A 64 15.25 42.05 -4.45
N LYS A 65 15.71 42.94 -5.34
CA LYS A 65 16.16 42.55 -6.68
C LYS A 65 17.33 41.58 -6.63
N LYS A 66 18.30 41.81 -5.75
CA LYS A 66 19.44 40.90 -5.56
C LYS A 66 18.99 39.52 -5.06
N LYS A 67 18.13 39.48 -4.04
CA LYS A 67 17.53 38.21 -3.56
C LYS A 67 16.73 37.50 -4.64
N ASN A 68 16.00 38.24 -5.48
CA ASN A 68 15.23 37.65 -6.57
C ASN A 68 16.14 37.00 -7.62
N GLN A 69 17.27 37.64 -7.97
CA GLN A 69 18.28 37.03 -8.84
C GLN A 69 18.90 35.76 -8.23
N GLU A 70 19.12 35.72 -6.92
CA GLU A 70 19.59 34.50 -6.24
C GLU A 70 18.54 33.38 -6.30
N LEU A 71 17.25 33.72 -6.10
CA LEU A 71 16.14 32.76 -6.24
C LEU A 71 16.03 32.20 -7.66
N GLU A 72 16.25 33.01 -8.69
CA GLU A 72 16.30 32.52 -10.09
C GLU A 72 17.44 31.51 -10.30
N LYS A 73 18.61 31.74 -9.70
CA LYS A 73 19.71 30.76 -9.73
C LYS A 73 19.34 29.47 -9.01
N PHE A 74 18.72 29.56 -7.84
CA PHE A 74 18.24 28.37 -7.11
C PHE A 74 17.21 27.60 -7.92
N LYS A 75 16.27 28.29 -8.57
CA LYS A 75 15.29 27.67 -9.47
C LYS A 75 15.99 26.89 -10.59
N PHE A 76 16.99 27.48 -11.23
CA PHE A 76 17.73 26.80 -12.31
C PHE A 76 18.44 25.52 -11.81
N VAL A 77 19.10 25.58 -10.65
CA VAL A 77 19.77 24.42 -10.05
C VAL A 77 18.75 23.33 -9.68
N LEU A 78 17.60 23.71 -9.11
CA LEU A 78 16.54 22.77 -8.76
C LEU A 78 15.92 22.13 -10.01
N ASP A 79 15.66 22.90 -11.07
CA ASP A 79 15.14 22.38 -12.34
C ASP A 79 16.11 21.37 -12.96
N TYR A 80 17.41 21.65 -12.90
CA TYR A 80 18.45 20.70 -13.35
C TYR A 80 18.44 19.43 -12.48
N LYS A 81 18.36 19.57 -11.16
CA LYS A 81 18.32 18.43 -10.24
C LYS A 81 17.07 17.56 -10.45
N ILE A 82 15.92 18.17 -10.70
CA ILE A 82 14.68 17.47 -11.04
C ILE A 82 14.84 16.69 -12.35
N LYS A 83 15.40 17.31 -13.40
CA LYS A 83 15.64 16.64 -14.69
C LYS A 83 16.58 15.44 -14.53
N GLU A 84 17.67 15.60 -13.78
CA GLU A 84 18.62 14.51 -13.55
C GLU A 84 17.99 13.36 -12.76
N LEU A 85 17.21 13.66 -11.71
CA LEU A 85 16.49 12.62 -10.96
C LEU A 85 15.45 11.91 -11.83
N LYS A 86 14.70 12.63 -12.66
CA LYS A 86 13.75 12.02 -13.61
C LYS A 86 14.45 11.07 -14.57
N ARG A 87 15.61 11.46 -15.11
CA ARG A 87 16.42 10.61 -16.00
C ARG A 87 16.91 9.32 -15.33
N GLN A 88 17.09 9.33 -14.01
CA GLN A 88 17.46 8.13 -13.25
C GLN A 88 16.25 7.26 -12.88
N ILE A 89 15.07 7.85 -12.71
CA ILE A 89 13.83 7.12 -12.37
C ILE A 89 13.29 6.38 -13.60
N GLU A 90 13.29 7.01 -14.77
CA GLU A 90 12.75 6.44 -16.01
C GLU A 90 13.29 5.03 -16.37
N PRO A 91 14.61 4.74 -16.36
CA PRO A 91 15.10 3.38 -16.64
C PRO A 91 14.65 2.37 -15.58
N ARG A 92 14.57 2.78 -14.31
CA ARG A 92 14.09 1.90 -13.23
C ARG A 92 12.61 1.58 -13.38
N GLU A 93 11.80 2.54 -13.81
CA GLU A 93 10.38 2.31 -14.08
C GLU A 93 10.19 1.34 -15.26
N ASN A 94 11.00 1.47 -16.31
CA ASN A 94 10.99 0.53 -17.43
C ASN A 94 11.42 -0.88 -17.02
N GLU A 95 12.52 -1.02 -16.26
CA GLU A 95 12.95 -2.32 -15.72
C GLU A 95 11.88 -2.98 -14.85
N ILE A 96 11.17 -2.19 -14.02
CA ILE A 96 10.05 -2.69 -13.22
C ILE A 96 8.88 -3.13 -14.10
N ALA A 97 8.60 -2.42 -15.18
CA ALA A 97 7.56 -2.81 -16.13
C ALA A 97 7.91 -4.12 -16.84
N ASP A 98 9.16 -4.26 -17.31
CA ASP A 98 9.65 -5.47 -17.98
C ASP A 98 9.62 -6.68 -17.04
N MET A 99 10.09 -6.52 -15.80
CA MET A 99 10.02 -7.58 -14.79
C MET A 99 8.58 -7.99 -14.48
N LYS A 100 7.62 -7.05 -14.47
CA LYS A 100 6.20 -7.38 -14.28
C LYS A 100 5.64 -8.21 -15.43
N LEU A 101 5.99 -7.86 -16.67
CA LEU A 101 5.59 -8.63 -17.85
C LEU A 101 6.18 -10.05 -17.79
N GLN A 102 7.45 -10.17 -17.44
CA GLN A 102 8.10 -11.48 -17.28
C GLN A 102 7.42 -12.34 -16.20
N ILE A 103 7.03 -11.73 -15.07
CA ILE A 103 6.28 -12.45 -14.02
C ILE A 103 4.93 -12.93 -14.57
N GLU A 104 4.22 -12.10 -15.32
CA GLU A 104 2.92 -12.46 -15.89
C GLU A 104 3.04 -13.61 -16.92
N GLU A 105 4.08 -13.59 -17.75
CA GLU A 105 4.39 -14.70 -18.68
C GLU A 105 4.73 -15.99 -17.92
N MET A 106 5.57 -15.90 -16.87
CA MET A 106 5.91 -17.05 -16.03
C MET A 106 4.70 -17.63 -15.30
N ASP A 107 3.78 -16.78 -14.83
CA ASP A 107 2.55 -17.21 -14.18
C ASP A 107 1.63 -17.98 -15.17
N GLN A 108 1.55 -17.51 -16.42
CA GLN A 108 0.82 -18.22 -17.48
C GLN A 108 1.46 -19.58 -17.79
N GLU A 109 2.79 -19.64 -17.90
CA GLU A 109 3.50 -20.91 -18.09
C GLU A 109 3.27 -21.87 -16.92
N LEU A 110 3.34 -21.39 -15.67
CA LEU A 110 3.04 -22.20 -14.49
C LEU A 110 1.62 -22.75 -14.53
N GLU A 111 0.63 -21.94 -14.92
CA GLU A 111 -0.75 -22.40 -15.07
C GLU A 111 -0.87 -23.50 -16.13
N HIS A 112 -0.15 -23.36 -17.26
CA HIS A 112 -0.08 -24.40 -18.29
C HIS A 112 0.54 -25.70 -17.76
N TYR A 113 1.65 -25.61 -17.01
CA TYR A 113 2.26 -26.79 -16.39
C TYR A 113 1.34 -27.45 -15.37
N HIS A 114 0.60 -26.69 -14.55
CA HIS A 114 -0.37 -27.25 -13.61
C HIS A 114 -1.50 -28.00 -14.31
N LYS A 115 -2.04 -27.45 -15.41
CA LYS A 115 -3.06 -28.13 -16.23
C LYS A 115 -2.51 -29.41 -16.86
N SER A 116 -1.29 -29.35 -17.40
CA SER A 116 -0.62 -30.51 -17.99
C SER A 116 -0.36 -31.61 -16.98
N ASN A 117 0.17 -31.27 -15.79
CA ASN A 117 0.42 -32.22 -14.72
C ASN A 117 -0.88 -32.87 -14.24
N ALA A 118 -1.96 -32.10 -14.06
CA ALA A 118 -3.26 -32.66 -13.68
C ALA A 118 -3.79 -33.65 -14.73
N ALA A 119 -3.60 -33.36 -16.03
CA ALA A 119 -3.96 -34.29 -17.10
C ALA A 119 -3.08 -35.56 -17.09
N LEU A 120 -1.78 -35.43 -16.85
CA LEU A 120 -0.87 -36.57 -16.73
C LEU A 120 -1.20 -37.45 -15.51
N ASP A 121 -1.52 -36.85 -14.36
CA ASP A 121 -1.93 -37.58 -13.16
C ASP A 121 -3.21 -38.39 -13.40
N LEU A 122 -4.20 -37.82 -14.10
CA LEU A 122 -5.39 -38.54 -14.52
C LEU A 122 -5.05 -39.72 -15.44
N MET A 123 -4.17 -39.51 -16.42
CA MET A 123 -3.72 -40.57 -17.33
C MET A 123 -2.97 -41.69 -16.60
N ILE A 124 -2.11 -41.35 -15.63
CA ILE A 124 -1.43 -42.32 -14.78
C ILE A 124 -2.46 -43.12 -13.97
N GLY A 125 -3.48 -42.45 -13.42
CA GLY A 125 -4.57 -43.11 -12.70
C GLY A 125 -5.34 -44.11 -13.56
N GLU A 126 -5.72 -43.71 -14.78
CA GLU A 126 -6.40 -44.59 -15.75
C GLU A 126 -5.55 -45.81 -16.14
N LEU A 127 -4.25 -45.60 -16.42
CA LEU A 127 -3.34 -46.69 -16.76
C LEU A 127 -3.14 -47.65 -15.58
N THR A 128 -3.06 -47.13 -14.36
CA THR A 128 -2.93 -47.94 -13.13
C THR A 128 -4.16 -48.80 -12.93
N LEU A 129 -5.37 -48.22 -13.05
CA LEU A 129 -6.63 -48.97 -12.96
C LEU A 129 -6.72 -50.06 -14.04
N LYS A 130 -6.28 -49.76 -15.27
CA LYS A 130 -6.25 -50.74 -16.36
C LYS A 130 -5.28 -51.88 -16.06
N MET A 131 -4.10 -51.57 -15.54
CA MET A 131 -3.11 -52.57 -15.13
C MET A 131 -3.67 -53.48 -14.03
N ASP A 132 -4.32 -52.91 -13.01
CA ASP A 132 -4.95 -53.68 -11.93
C ASP A 132 -6.07 -54.58 -12.45
N GLY A 133 -6.89 -54.08 -13.39
CA GLY A 133 -7.91 -54.88 -14.07
C GLY A 133 -7.31 -56.08 -14.80
N MET A 134 -6.30 -55.83 -15.65
CA MET A 134 -5.60 -56.89 -16.37
C MET A 134 -4.93 -57.90 -15.43
N GLN A 135 -4.35 -57.45 -14.31
CA GLN A 135 -3.74 -58.33 -13.32
C GLN A 135 -4.77 -59.24 -12.64
N LYS A 136 -5.98 -58.72 -12.35
CA LYS A 136 -7.10 -59.53 -11.84
C LYS A 136 -7.53 -60.58 -12.85
N ASP A 137 -7.64 -60.22 -14.13
CA ASP A 137 -8.00 -61.16 -15.20
C ASP A 137 -6.94 -62.27 -15.35
N ILE A 138 -5.65 -61.92 -15.31
CA ILE A 138 -4.54 -62.88 -15.32
C ILE A 138 -4.64 -63.85 -14.14
N ASN A 139 -4.93 -63.34 -12.94
CA ASN A 139 -5.06 -64.16 -11.75
C ASN A 139 -6.28 -65.10 -11.86
N HIS A 140 -7.41 -64.61 -12.38
CA HIS A 140 -8.61 -65.39 -12.61
C HIS A 140 -8.35 -66.53 -13.61
N GLN A 141 -7.78 -66.22 -14.77
CA GLN A 141 -7.41 -67.21 -15.79
C GLN A 141 -6.40 -68.23 -15.25
N SER A 142 -5.42 -67.78 -14.45
CA SER A 142 -4.44 -68.68 -13.84
C SER A 142 -5.08 -69.66 -12.86
N LEU A 143 -6.06 -69.20 -12.08
CA LEU A 143 -6.84 -70.06 -11.18
C LEU A 143 -7.69 -71.05 -11.97
N GLU A 144 -8.39 -70.59 -13.00
CA GLU A 144 -9.20 -71.42 -13.89
C GLU A 144 -8.36 -72.54 -14.54
N ILE A 145 -7.20 -72.19 -15.11
CA ILE A 145 -6.24 -73.15 -15.68
C ILE A 145 -5.79 -74.16 -14.61
N LYS A 146 -5.52 -73.72 -13.38
CA LYS A 146 -5.10 -74.60 -12.28
C LYS A 146 -6.21 -75.58 -11.92
N THR A 147 -7.45 -75.10 -11.79
CA THR A 147 -8.63 -75.92 -11.49
C THR A 147 -8.90 -76.93 -12.61
N MET A 148 -8.87 -76.50 -13.88
CA MET A 148 -9.01 -77.39 -15.04
C MET A 148 -7.89 -78.45 -15.10
N ARG A 149 -6.63 -78.07 -14.84
CA ARG A 149 -5.51 -79.04 -14.78
C ARG A 149 -5.69 -80.04 -13.65
N GLN A 150 -6.15 -79.60 -12.48
CA GLN A 150 -6.45 -80.51 -11.37
C GLN A 150 -7.58 -81.48 -11.73
N PHE A 151 -8.64 -80.97 -12.36
CA PHE A 151 -9.75 -81.78 -12.84
C PHE A 151 -9.28 -82.85 -13.84
N ILE A 152 -8.48 -82.47 -14.84
CA ILE A 152 -7.91 -83.41 -15.82
C ILE A 152 -7.05 -84.46 -15.12
N ARG A 153 -6.18 -84.08 -14.18
CA ARG A 153 -5.35 -85.04 -13.42
C ARG A 153 -6.20 -86.02 -12.60
N GLN A 154 -7.25 -85.52 -11.96
CA GLN A 154 -8.15 -86.36 -11.18
C GLN A 154 -8.91 -87.34 -12.08
N PHE A 155 -9.41 -86.88 -13.22
CA PHE A 155 -10.05 -87.74 -14.22
C PHE A 155 -9.08 -88.80 -14.77
N GLN A 156 -7.83 -88.42 -15.06
CA GLN A 156 -6.79 -89.34 -15.51
C GLN A 156 -6.48 -90.42 -14.48
N SER A 157 -6.42 -90.06 -13.19
CA SER A 157 -6.24 -91.03 -12.09
C SER A 157 -7.42 -91.99 -12.00
N ASP A 158 -8.64 -91.48 -11.94
CA ASP A 158 -9.86 -92.29 -11.84
C ASP A 158 -10.02 -93.23 -13.05
N LEU A 159 -9.61 -92.78 -14.24
CA LEU A 159 -9.58 -93.59 -15.45
C LEU A 159 -8.50 -94.68 -15.37
N HIS A 160 -7.31 -94.36 -14.88
CA HIS A 160 -6.23 -95.33 -14.69
C HIS A 160 -6.65 -96.43 -13.70
N ASP A 161 -7.26 -96.05 -12.58
CA ASP A 161 -7.78 -96.98 -11.58
C ASP A 161 -8.86 -97.90 -12.17
N SER A 162 -9.73 -97.34 -13.04
CA SER A 162 -10.73 -98.13 -13.77
C SER A 162 -10.06 -99.08 -14.79
N ALA A 163 -8.99 -98.66 -15.46
CA ALA A 163 -8.26 -99.49 -16.42
C ALA A 163 -7.56 -100.68 -15.74
N GLN A 164 -7.10 -100.55 -14.50
CA GLN A 164 -6.52 -101.67 -13.73
C GLN A 164 -7.52 -102.81 -13.47
N LEU A 165 -8.83 -102.56 -13.61
CA LEU A 165 -9.89 -103.56 -13.44
C LEU A 165 -10.22 -104.36 -14.71
N LEU A 166 -9.41 -104.24 -15.78
CA LEU A 166 -9.62 -104.88 -17.09
C LEU A 166 -9.87 -106.40 -17.01
N GLU A 167 -9.19 -107.11 -16.12
CA GLU A 167 -9.34 -108.56 -15.96
C GLU A 167 -10.67 -108.97 -15.28
N LYS A 168 -11.34 -108.04 -14.58
CA LYS A 168 -12.55 -108.30 -13.77
C LYS A 168 -13.79 -107.65 -14.40
N LYS A 169 -14.38 -108.31 -15.40
CA LYS A 169 -15.53 -107.81 -16.21
C LYS A 169 -16.68 -107.17 -15.41
N LYS A 170 -17.09 -107.74 -14.26
CA LYS A 170 -18.18 -107.17 -13.43
C LYS A 170 -17.76 -105.90 -12.67
N ALA A 171 -16.53 -105.86 -12.15
CA ALA A 171 -15.99 -104.72 -11.42
C ALA A 171 -15.71 -103.54 -12.36
N LEU A 172 -15.20 -103.81 -13.56
CA LEU A 172 -14.97 -102.80 -14.59
C LEU A 172 -16.26 -102.09 -15.00
N LYS A 173 -17.34 -102.84 -15.25
CA LYS A 173 -18.65 -102.25 -15.60
C LYS A 173 -19.17 -101.31 -14.50
N ALA A 174 -19.01 -101.70 -13.23
CA ALA A 174 -19.40 -100.85 -12.11
C ALA A 174 -18.53 -99.58 -12.00
N SER A 175 -17.21 -99.70 -12.19
CA SER A 175 -16.26 -98.57 -12.18
C SER A 175 -16.56 -97.55 -13.28
N VAL A 176 -16.81 -98.01 -14.51
CA VAL A 176 -17.13 -97.13 -15.64
C VAL A 176 -18.46 -96.40 -15.45
N ILE A 177 -19.48 -97.06 -14.88
CA ILE A 177 -20.76 -96.41 -14.54
C ILE A 177 -20.57 -95.37 -13.43
N ALA A 178 -19.72 -95.64 -12.44
CA ALA A 178 -19.42 -94.69 -11.37
C ALA A 178 -18.66 -93.46 -11.90
N LEU A 179 -17.69 -93.66 -12.79
CA LEU A 179 -16.92 -92.61 -13.45
C LEU A 179 -17.84 -91.74 -14.33
N TYR A 180 -18.71 -92.37 -15.14
CA TYR A 180 -19.72 -91.66 -15.92
C TYR A 180 -20.61 -90.78 -15.03
N LYS A 181 -21.19 -91.33 -13.96
CA LYS A 181 -22.04 -90.54 -13.03
C LYS A 181 -21.29 -89.40 -12.36
N LYS A 182 -20.04 -89.61 -11.93
CA LYS A 182 -19.21 -88.62 -11.23
C LYS A 182 -18.87 -87.41 -12.11
N TYR A 183 -18.66 -87.62 -13.40
CA TYR A 183 -18.23 -86.57 -14.32
C TYR A 183 -19.34 -86.05 -15.25
N GLU A 184 -20.48 -86.75 -15.38
CA GLU A 184 -21.67 -86.29 -16.13
C GLU A 184 -22.54 -85.30 -15.32
N THR A 185 -22.56 -85.39 -13.98
CA THR A 185 -23.47 -84.56 -13.15
C THR A 185 -22.94 -83.18 -12.76
N GLY A 186 -21.79 -82.74 -13.28
CA GLY A 186 -21.40 -81.32 -13.44
C GLY A 186 -21.59 -80.35 -12.26
N LYS A 187 -21.77 -80.81 -11.02
CA LYS A 187 -22.00 -79.97 -9.85
C LYS A 187 -20.82 -80.09 -8.90
N ILE A 188 -19.89 -79.16 -9.11
CA ILE A 188 -18.81 -78.80 -8.21
C ILE A 188 -19.45 -78.39 -6.87
N VAL A 189 -19.43 -79.27 -5.88
CA VAL A 189 -19.75 -78.92 -4.48
C VAL A 189 -18.46 -78.41 -3.83
N THR A 190 -17.97 -77.24 -4.24
CA THR A 190 -16.84 -76.57 -3.56
C THR A 190 -16.91 -75.04 -3.61
N GLU A 191 -18.08 -74.41 -3.62
CA GLU A 191 -18.15 -72.93 -3.65
C GLU A 191 -19.03 -72.24 -2.59
N VAL A 192 -19.93 -72.95 -1.90
CA VAL A 192 -20.90 -72.25 -1.01
C VAL A 192 -20.30 -71.84 0.35
N ALA A 193 -19.18 -72.45 0.79
CA ALA A 193 -18.59 -72.15 2.10
C ALA A 193 -17.55 -71.00 2.07
N SER A 194 -16.86 -70.78 0.94
CA SER A 194 -15.84 -69.71 0.83
C SER A 194 -16.45 -68.34 0.55
N ASP A 195 -17.60 -68.29 -0.13
CA ASP A 195 -18.27 -67.03 -0.47
C ASP A 195 -18.84 -66.31 0.75
N VAL A 196 -19.36 -67.05 1.74
CA VAL A 196 -19.96 -66.44 2.94
C VAL A 196 -18.90 -65.77 3.81
N ASP A 197 -17.71 -66.35 3.93
CA ASP A 197 -16.60 -65.80 4.72
C ASP A 197 -15.96 -64.60 4.02
N ALA A 198 -15.79 -64.67 2.69
CA ALA A 198 -15.34 -63.55 1.87
C ALA A 198 -16.31 -62.36 1.90
N GLN A 199 -17.63 -62.62 1.87
CA GLN A 199 -18.65 -61.59 1.98
C GLN A 199 -18.65 -60.91 3.37
N GLN A 200 -18.41 -61.68 4.44
CA GLN A 200 -18.31 -61.13 5.80
C GLN A 200 -17.04 -60.30 5.98
N GLU A 201 -15.89 -60.75 5.46
CA GLU A 201 -14.63 -60.00 5.46
C GLU A 201 -14.78 -58.66 4.69
N TYR A 202 -15.42 -58.70 3.51
CA TYR A 202 -15.69 -57.52 2.69
C TYR A 202 -16.59 -56.50 3.43
N ASN A 203 -17.63 -56.97 4.12
CA ASN A 203 -18.49 -56.10 4.91
C ASN A 203 -17.75 -55.45 6.08
N ARG A 204 -16.84 -56.17 6.76
CA ARG A 204 -16.00 -55.60 7.83
C ARG A 204 -15.07 -54.52 7.31
N GLN A 205 -14.41 -54.77 6.17
CA GLN A 205 -13.51 -53.79 5.54
C GLN A 205 -14.28 -52.54 5.10
N ARG A 206 -15.47 -52.71 4.53
CA ARG A 206 -16.34 -51.59 4.15
C ARG A 206 -16.75 -50.75 5.36
N GLU A 207 -17.15 -51.38 6.46
CA GLU A 207 -17.57 -50.66 7.67
C GLU A 207 -16.40 -49.90 8.32
N TYR A 208 -15.19 -50.44 8.25
CA TYR A 208 -13.97 -49.76 8.70
C TYR A 208 -13.67 -48.52 7.86
N LEU A 209 -13.72 -48.64 6.52
CA LEU A 209 -13.51 -47.52 5.60
C LEU A 209 -14.59 -46.45 5.75
N GLU A 210 -15.85 -46.84 5.94
CA GLU A 210 -16.94 -45.90 6.20
C GLU A 210 -16.70 -45.12 7.52
N LYS A 211 -16.28 -45.78 8.59
CA LYS A 211 -15.91 -45.13 9.86
C LYS A 211 -14.69 -44.21 9.73
N GLU A 212 -13.69 -44.59 8.94
CA GLU A 212 -12.50 -43.78 8.70
C GLU A 212 -12.83 -42.52 7.89
N VAL A 213 -13.65 -42.64 6.85
CA VAL A 213 -14.14 -41.50 6.07
C VAL A 213 -14.98 -40.56 6.93
N GLU A 214 -15.87 -41.09 7.78
CA GLU A 214 -16.68 -40.28 8.70
C GLU A 214 -15.79 -39.53 9.71
N SER A 215 -14.76 -40.19 10.24
CA SER A 215 -13.76 -39.58 11.12
C SER A 215 -12.98 -38.46 10.42
N MET A 216 -12.55 -38.68 9.17
CA MET A 216 -11.87 -37.66 8.36
C MET A 216 -12.77 -36.47 8.04
N LYS A 217 -14.03 -36.72 7.66
CA LYS A 217 -15.03 -35.64 7.44
C LYS A 217 -15.24 -34.83 8.72
N SER A 218 -15.38 -35.48 9.87
CA SER A 218 -15.53 -34.82 11.17
C SER A 218 -14.30 -33.96 11.52
N LYS A 219 -13.09 -34.48 11.30
CA LYS A 219 -11.84 -33.74 11.49
C LYS A 219 -11.74 -32.53 10.56
N LEU A 220 -12.13 -32.67 9.28
CA LEU A 220 -12.12 -31.57 8.31
C LEU A 220 -13.09 -30.46 8.73
N VAL A 221 -14.33 -30.82 9.09
CA VAL A 221 -15.33 -29.84 9.55
C VAL A 221 -14.87 -29.13 10.82
N LYS A 222 -14.26 -29.85 11.77
CA LYS A 222 -13.66 -29.24 12.97
C LYS A 222 -12.50 -28.31 12.60
N GLY A 223 -11.61 -28.72 11.71
CA GLY A 223 -10.51 -27.90 11.22
C GLY A 223 -10.99 -26.61 10.54
N LEU A 224 -12.01 -26.68 9.69
CA LEU A 224 -12.63 -25.50 9.07
C LEU A 224 -13.24 -24.55 10.10
N LYS A 225 -13.91 -25.07 11.12
CA LYS A 225 -14.47 -24.25 12.21
C LYS A 225 -13.37 -23.56 13.03
N ILE A 226 -12.29 -24.27 13.35
CA ILE A 226 -11.15 -23.71 14.07
C ILE A 226 -10.50 -22.59 13.24
N ASN A 227 -10.18 -22.86 11.98
CA ASN A 227 -9.57 -21.88 11.08
C ASN A 227 -10.49 -20.65 10.89
N HIS A 228 -11.80 -20.86 10.72
CA HIS A 228 -12.75 -19.75 10.66
C HIS A 228 -12.75 -18.91 11.96
N SER A 229 -12.72 -19.57 13.12
CA SER A 229 -12.67 -18.88 14.42
C SER A 229 -11.35 -18.10 14.61
N GLU A 230 -10.22 -18.66 14.18
CA GLU A 230 -8.92 -18.00 14.21
C GLU A 230 -8.86 -16.81 13.25
N MET A 231 -9.37 -16.96 12.02
CA MET A 231 -9.46 -15.86 11.06
C MET A 231 -10.32 -14.72 11.61
N MET A 232 -11.44 -15.02 12.27
CA MET A 232 -12.27 -14.00 12.91
C MET A 232 -11.58 -13.36 14.14
N ARG A 233 -10.73 -14.10 14.84
CA ARG A 233 -9.88 -13.55 15.92
C ARG A 233 -8.83 -12.60 15.36
N LEU A 234 -8.09 -13.02 14.34
CA LEU A 234 -7.07 -12.23 13.66
C LEU A 234 -7.64 -10.99 13.00
N LYS A 235 -8.84 -11.06 12.41
CA LYS A 235 -9.53 -9.88 11.86
C LYS A 235 -9.88 -8.87 12.94
N ARG A 236 -10.35 -9.32 14.12
CA ARG A 236 -10.60 -8.43 15.26
C ARG A 236 -9.32 -7.79 15.79
N GLU A 237 -8.26 -8.59 15.94
CA GLU A 237 -6.95 -8.10 16.38
C GLU A 237 -6.36 -7.08 15.40
N ASN A 238 -6.43 -7.35 14.09
CA ASN A 238 -6.02 -6.39 13.05
C ASN A 238 -6.84 -5.10 13.09
N ALA A 239 -8.15 -5.16 13.37
CA ALA A 239 -8.96 -3.96 13.51
C ALA A 239 -8.50 -3.11 14.71
N ILE A 240 -8.21 -3.75 15.86
CA ILE A 240 -7.69 -3.07 17.05
C ILE A 240 -6.31 -2.46 16.76
N LEU A 241 -5.39 -3.21 16.15
CA LEU A 241 -4.06 -2.73 15.78
C LEU A 241 -4.15 -1.55 14.80
N THR A 242 -5.09 -1.57 13.86
CA THR A 242 -5.31 -0.46 12.92
C THR A 242 -5.75 0.81 13.65
N VAL A 243 -6.65 0.68 14.64
CA VAL A 243 -7.04 1.82 15.49
C VAL A 243 -5.84 2.36 16.27
N GLN A 244 -5.08 1.48 16.93
CA GLN A 244 -3.87 1.88 17.68
C GLN A 244 -2.82 2.56 16.78
N VAL A 245 -2.58 2.06 15.57
CA VAL A 245 -1.67 2.69 14.60
C VAL A 245 -2.18 4.07 14.20
N ASN A 246 -3.48 4.24 14.01
CA ASN A 246 -4.05 5.54 13.68
C ASN A 246 -3.98 6.53 14.85
N ASP A 247 -4.18 6.07 16.07
CA ASP A 247 -4.04 6.89 17.28
C ASP A 247 -2.58 7.33 17.47
N LEU A 248 -1.63 6.40 17.35
CA LEU A 248 -0.19 6.72 17.38
C LEU A 248 0.23 7.68 16.27
N ARG A 249 -0.36 7.57 15.06
CA ARG A 249 -0.14 8.54 13.99
C ARG A 249 -0.66 9.93 14.36
N ARG A 250 -1.84 10.03 14.98
CA ARG A 250 -2.40 11.30 15.45
C ARG A 250 -1.53 11.91 16.54
N GLU A 251 -1.11 11.12 17.52
CA GLU A 251 -0.18 11.56 18.57
C GLU A 251 1.15 12.03 18.00
N PHE A 252 1.72 11.28 17.06
CA PHE A 252 2.96 11.66 16.37
C PHE A 252 2.81 12.98 15.61
N HIS A 253 1.68 13.18 14.91
CA HIS A 253 1.38 14.45 14.24
C HIS A 253 1.22 15.60 15.22
N ALA A 254 0.54 15.39 16.35
CA ALA A 254 0.37 16.40 17.39
C ALA A 254 1.72 16.80 18.00
N VAL A 255 2.55 15.84 18.39
CA VAL A 255 3.90 16.08 18.92
C VAL A 255 4.77 16.81 17.89
N LYS A 256 4.71 16.43 16.62
CA LYS A 256 5.44 17.10 15.54
C LYS A 256 4.98 18.56 15.35
N SER A 257 3.68 18.83 15.47
CA SER A 257 3.14 20.19 15.42
C SER A 257 3.63 21.03 16.60
N SER A 258 3.52 20.51 17.83
CA SER A 258 4.03 21.18 19.03
C SER A 258 5.55 21.41 18.96
N GLN A 259 6.31 20.47 18.41
CA GLN A 259 7.75 20.65 18.19
C GLN A 259 8.06 21.78 17.19
N SER A 260 7.24 21.93 16.13
CA SER A 260 7.36 23.05 15.19
C SER A 260 7.09 24.38 15.88
N GLU A 261 6.01 24.47 16.67
CA GLU A 261 5.67 25.69 17.42
C GLU A 261 6.76 26.08 18.43
N VAL A 262 7.32 25.10 19.14
CA VAL A 262 8.45 25.33 20.08
C VAL A 262 9.69 25.81 19.32
N ASN A 263 9.98 25.26 18.15
CA ASN A 263 11.11 25.70 17.33
C ASN A 263 10.89 27.13 16.81
N ASP A 264 9.67 27.48 16.40
CA ASP A 264 9.31 28.83 15.95
C ASP A 264 9.40 29.86 17.09
N LEU A 265 8.96 29.48 18.30
CA LEU A 265 9.11 30.30 19.50
C LEU A 265 10.58 30.49 19.88
N LYS A 266 11.41 29.44 19.80
CA LYS A 266 12.86 29.55 20.04
C LYS A 266 13.53 30.48 19.03
N ASN A 267 13.15 30.40 17.75
CA ASN A 267 13.66 31.30 16.71
C ASN A 267 13.26 32.76 17.00
N LYS A 268 11.99 33.02 17.31
CA LYS A 268 11.53 34.36 17.70
C LYS A 268 12.24 34.89 18.95
N HIS A 269 12.50 34.04 19.93
CA HIS A 269 13.23 34.45 21.14
C HIS A 269 14.70 34.77 20.86
N ARG A 270 15.34 34.03 19.96
CA ARG A 270 16.71 34.28 19.52
C ARG A 270 16.80 35.59 18.73
N ASP A 271 15.84 35.85 17.84
CA ASP A 271 15.76 37.12 17.10
C ASP A 271 15.53 38.30 18.05
N LYS A 272 14.67 38.15 19.05
CA LYS A 272 14.43 39.19 20.07
C LYS A 272 15.67 39.49 20.91
N ARG A 273 16.41 38.45 21.36
CA ARG A 273 17.68 38.66 22.08
C ARG A 273 18.71 39.39 21.23
N SER A 274 18.82 39.04 19.94
CA SER A 274 19.71 39.74 19.02
C SER A 274 19.33 41.21 18.83
N MET A 275 18.03 41.54 18.82
CA MET A 275 17.56 42.92 18.77
C MET A 275 17.84 43.68 20.06
N ASP A 276 17.56 43.08 21.21
CA ASP A 276 17.79 43.69 22.54
C ASP A 276 19.29 43.96 22.78
N GLU A 277 20.18 43.05 22.33
CA GLU A 277 21.63 43.25 22.35
C GLU A 277 22.08 44.42 21.46
N ARG A 278 21.50 44.53 20.25
CA ARG A 278 21.76 45.63 19.31
C ARG A 278 21.32 46.99 19.88
N GLU A 279 20.16 47.03 20.55
CA GLU A 279 19.68 48.26 21.22
C GLU A 279 20.57 48.66 22.40
N MET A 280 21.06 47.71 23.18
CA MET A 280 22.01 47.99 24.27
C MET A 280 23.35 48.53 23.75
N GLU A 281 23.86 48.00 22.64
CA GLU A 281 25.07 48.53 22.00
C GLU A 281 24.88 49.96 21.51
N LEU A 282 23.78 50.26 20.83
CA LEU A 282 23.46 51.61 20.37
C LEU A 282 23.30 52.61 21.52
N ARG A 283 22.70 52.18 22.64
CA ARG A 283 22.61 53.01 23.85
C ARG A 283 23.98 53.29 24.45
N ARG A 284 24.86 52.28 24.54
CA ARG A 284 26.24 52.47 25.00
C ARG A 284 27.03 53.42 24.10
N GLU A 285 26.90 53.30 22.78
CA GLU A 285 27.53 54.22 21.83
C GLU A 285 27.02 55.66 22.00
N SER A 286 25.71 55.82 22.18
CA SER A 286 25.11 57.14 22.41
C SER A 286 25.54 57.77 23.74
N GLU A 287 25.66 56.98 24.81
CA GLU A 287 26.17 57.43 26.10
C GLU A 287 27.65 57.82 26.02
N LEU A 288 28.48 57.05 25.30
CA LEU A 288 29.88 57.39 25.06
C LEU A 288 30.05 58.69 24.27
N GLN A 289 29.21 58.92 23.25
CA GLN A 289 29.21 60.18 22.50
C GLN A 289 28.81 61.39 23.34
N LYS A 290 27.92 61.23 24.33
CA LYS A 290 27.53 62.31 25.25
C LYS A 290 28.61 62.68 26.27
N VAL A 291 29.53 61.77 26.58
CA VAL A 291 30.65 62.02 27.51
C VAL A 291 31.85 62.67 26.79
N LEU A 292 31.89 62.59 25.46
CA LEU A 292 32.96 63.13 24.62
C LEU A 292 32.66 64.53 24.02
N MET A 293 31.48 65.10 24.29
CA MET A 293 31.12 66.51 24.01
C MET A 293 31.12 67.33 25.29
#